data_AF-A0A5C6N1K9-F1
#
_entry.id   AF-A0A5C6N1K9-F1
#
_cell.length_a   1.000
_cell.length_b   1.000
_cell.length_c   1.000
_cell.angle_alpha   90.00
_cell.angle_beta   90.00
_cell.angle_gamma   90.00
#
_symmetry.space_group_name_H-M   'P 1'
#
loop_
_entity.id
_entity.type
_entity.pdbx_description
1 polymer ?
#
loop_
_entity_poly.entity_id
_entity_poly.type
_entity_poly.pdbx_seq_one_letter_code
_entity_poly.pdbx_strand_id
1 'polypeptide(L)'
;MAVEEELKKDHSDMQAVVDSKQKIIEAQEKRITSLDAANSRLMAALTQLKERYTVTSQRNGLSPSNTSSLQITENGEFRNTDNS
;
A
#
# COMPACT_ATOMS: atom_id res chain seq x y z
N MET A 1 -3.40 -43.39 32.99
CA MET A 1 -3.50 -43.41 31.52
C MET A 1 -4.54 -42.44 30.94
N ALA A 2 -5.61 -42.03 31.65
CA ALA A 2 -6.58 -41.06 31.09
C ALA A 2 -5.97 -39.68 30.74
N VAL A 3 -5.09 -39.17 31.60
CA VAL A 3 -4.44 -37.86 31.42
C VAL A 3 -3.50 -37.83 30.20
N GLU A 4 -2.79 -38.92 29.93
CA GLU A 4 -1.86 -38.99 28.78
C GLU A 4 -2.61 -38.99 27.45
N GLU A 5 -3.76 -39.66 27.38
CA GLU A 5 -4.60 -39.65 26.19
C GLU A 5 -5.29 -38.29 25.97
N GLU A 6 -5.69 -37.61 27.05
CA GLU A 6 -6.21 -36.25 26.98
C GLU A 6 -5.14 -35.25 26.49
N LEU A 7 -3.91 -35.35 27.00
CA LEU A 7 -2.79 -34.52 26.55
C LEU A 7 -2.44 -34.77 25.06
N LYS A 8 -2.45 -36.03 24.61
CA LYS A 8 -2.24 -36.34 23.18
C LYS A 8 -3.33 -35.75 22.31
N LYS A 9 -4.59 -35.80 22.77
CA LYS A 9 -5.73 -35.22 22.06
C LYS A 9 -5.59 -33.69 21.97
N ASP A 10 -5.31 -33.03 23.08
CA ASP A 10 -5.12 -31.58 23.13
C ASP A 10 -3.97 -31.13 22.21
N HIS A 11 -2.87 -31.89 22.16
CA HIS A 11 -1.78 -31.61 21.24
C HIS A 11 -2.22 -31.74 19.77
N SER A 12 -2.98 -32.78 19.43
CA SER A 12 -3.53 -32.96 18.08
C SER A 12 -4.48 -31.82 17.68
N ASP A 13 -5.36 -31.42 18.58
CA ASP A 13 -6.31 -30.34 18.35
C ASP A 13 -5.58 -29.00 18.18
N MET A 14 -4.56 -28.74 19.00
CA MET A 14 -3.71 -27.57 18.87
C MET A 14 -2.96 -27.55 17.53
N GLN A 15 -2.43 -28.69 17.09
CA GLN A 15 -1.75 -28.79 15.79
C GLN A 15 -2.71 -28.47 14.64
N ALA A 16 -3.95 -28.97 14.68
CA ALA A 16 -4.95 -28.64 13.66
C ALA A 16 -5.28 -27.14 13.60
N VAL A 17 -5.29 -26.45 14.75
CA VAL A 17 -5.46 -25.00 14.81
C VAL A 17 -4.27 -24.28 14.19
N VAL A 18 -3.04 -24.72 14.47
CA VAL A 18 -1.82 -24.14 13.87
C VAL A 18 -1.86 -24.30 12.34
N ASP A 19 -2.19 -25.49 11.85
CA ASP A 19 -2.27 -25.76 10.40
C ASP A 19 -3.33 -24.90 9.72
N SER A 20 -4.48 -24.70 10.38
CA SER A 20 -5.55 -23.82 9.89
C SER A 20 -5.08 -22.36 9.80
N LYS A 21 -4.39 -21.86 10.83
CA LYS A 21 -3.82 -20.51 10.83
C LYS A 21 -2.77 -20.33 9.74
N GLN A 22 -1.93 -21.34 9.51
CA GLN A 22 -0.91 -21.29 8.45
C GLN A 22 -1.54 -21.12 7.06
N LYS A 23 -2.61 -21.87 6.76
CA LYS A 23 -3.36 -21.72 5.50
C LYS A 23 -3.96 -20.33 5.32
N ILE A 24 -4.44 -19.71 6.41
CA ILE A 24 -4.96 -18.34 6.38
C ILE A 24 -3.84 -17.35 6.08
N ILE A 25 -2.68 -17.50 6.72
CA ILE A 25 -1.50 -16.65 6.49
C ILE A 25 -1.09 -16.72 5.03
N GLU A 26 -0.94 -17.92 4.47
CA GLU A 26 -0.57 -18.11 3.05
C GLU A 26 -1.57 -17.46 2.08
N ALA A 27 -2.87 -17.55 2.39
CA ALA A 27 -3.90 -16.89 1.58
C ALA A 27 -3.82 -15.36 1.66
N GLN A 28 -3.50 -14.82 2.84
CA GLN A 28 -3.32 -13.39 3.05
C GLN A 28 -2.06 -12.86 2.37
N GLU A 29 -0.95 -13.59 2.41
CA GLU A 29 0.30 -13.23 1.72
C GLU A 29 0.11 -13.12 0.19
N LYS A 30 -0.66 -14.04 -0.40
CA LYS A 30 -1.06 -13.97 -1.82
C LYS A 30 -1.89 -12.72 -2.12
N ARG A 31 -2.79 -12.35 -1.20
CA ARG A 31 -3.62 -11.15 -1.33
C ARG A 31 -2.79 -9.87 -1.24
N ILE A 32 -1.84 -9.79 -0.32
CA ILE A 32 -0.92 -8.65 -0.17
C ILE A 32 -0.12 -8.46 -1.46
N THR A 33 0.51 -9.53 -1.97
CA THR A 33 1.26 -9.47 -3.23
C THR A 33 0.40 -8.96 -4.40
N SER A 34 -0.87 -9.41 -4.46
CA SER A 34 -1.80 -8.97 -5.50
C SER A 34 -2.17 -7.48 -5.38
N LEU A 35 -2.36 -7.00 -4.15
CA LEU A 35 -2.63 -5.60 -3.86
C LEU A 35 -1.42 -4.72 -4.18
N ASP A 36 -0.20 -5.15 -3.84
CA ASP A 36 1.03 -4.42 -4.15
C ASP A 36 1.24 -4.28 -5.67
N ALA A 37 0.94 -5.34 -6.42
CA ALA A 37 0.98 -5.29 -7.89
C ALA A 37 -0.06 -4.31 -8.45
N ALA A 38 -1.29 -4.30 -7.90
CA ALA A 38 -2.32 -3.35 -8.31
C ALA A 38 -1.93 -1.90 -7.95
N ASN A 39 -1.41 -1.67 -6.75
CA ASN A 39 -0.97 -0.36 -6.28
C ASN A 39 0.18 0.18 -7.15
N SER A 40 1.16 -0.67 -7.47
CA SER A 40 2.26 -0.31 -8.38
C SER A 40 1.75 0.12 -9.76
N ARG A 41 0.75 -0.57 -10.33
CA ARG A 41 0.14 -0.17 -11.61
C ARG A 41 -0.60 1.17 -11.51
N LEU A 42 -1.33 1.40 -10.43
CA LEU A 42 -2.03 2.66 -10.20
C LEU A 42 -1.06 3.83 -10.07
N MET A 43 0.01 3.66 -9.29
CA MET A 43 1.07 4.66 -9.15
C MET A 43 1.75 4.95 -10.49
N ALA A 44 2.06 3.93 -11.27
CA ALA A 44 2.62 4.11 -12.62
C ALA A 44 1.67 4.90 -13.54
N ALA A 45 0.38 4.56 -13.55
CA ALA A 45 -0.62 5.28 -14.35
C ALA A 45 -0.77 6.74 -13.90
N LEU A 46 -0.74 7.01 -12.59
CA LEU A 46 -0.79 8.36 -12.03
C LEU A 46 0.44 9.18 -12.42
N THR A 47 1.64 8.60 -12.36
CA THR A 47 2.88 9.24 -12.82
C THR A 47 2.79 9.61 -14.29
N GLN A 48 2.34 8.68 -15.15
CA GLN A 48 2.16 8.94 -16.58
C GLN A 48 1.15 10.07 -16.84
N LEU A 49 0.06 10.15 -16.08
CA LEU A 49 -0.92 11.23 -16.22
C LEU A 49 -0.32 12.59 -15.85
N LYS A 50 0.44 12.65 -14.76
CA LYS A 50 1.14 13.86 -14.32
C LYS A 50 2.12 14.35 -15.38
N GLU A 51 2.93 13.45 -15.94
CA GLU A 51 3.87 13.76 -17.02
C GLU A 51 3.17 14.27 -18.28
N ARG A 52 2.05 13.65 -18.69
CA ARG A 52 1.28 14.14 -19.84
C ARG A 52 0.72 15.53 -19.59
N TYR A 53 0.26 15.82 -18.38
CA TYR A 53 -0.25 17.13 -18.03
C TYR A 53 0.85 18.21 -18.04
N THR A 54 2.03 17.92 -17.48
CA THR A 54 3.16 18.86 -17.48
C THR A 54 3.64 19.14 -18.92
N VAL A 55 3.81 18.11 -19.75
CA VAL A 55 4.23 18.25 -21.15
C VAL A 55 3.18 18.99 -21.98
N THR A 56 1.89 18.71 -21.78
CA THR A 56 0.80 19.40 -22.50
C THR A 56 0.71 20.87 -22.10
N SER A 57 0.90 21.18 -20.80
CA SER A 57 0.93 22.55 -20.30
C SER A 57 2.08 23.35 -20.91
N GLN A 58 3.28 22.75 -21.04
CA GLN A 58 4.44 23.38 -21.68
C GLN A 58 4.26 23.62 -23.19
N ARG A 59 3.58 22.72 -23.91
CA ARG A 59 3.40 22.81 -25.38
C ARG A 59 2.34 23.82 -25.83
N ASN A 60 1.35 24.13 -24.99
CA ASN A 60 0.25 25.03 -25.35
C ASN A 60 0.53 26.52 -25.05
N GLY A 61 1.79 26.91 -24.79
CA GLY A 61 2.15 28.31 -24.55
C GLY A 61 1.55 28.91 -23.27
N LEU A 62 0.89 28.09 -22.45
CA LEU A 62 0.62 28.40 -21.06
C LEU A 62 1.95 28.26 -20.32
N SER A 63 2.76 29.32 -20.36
CA SER A 63 3.91 29.46 -19.47
C SER A 63 3.49 29.02 -18.07
N PRO A 64 4.29 28.24 -17.31
CA PRO A 64 3.98 27.93 -15.93
C PRO A 64 4.06 29.25 -15.16
N SER A 65 2.99 30.03 -15.20
CA SER A 65 2.85 31.22 -14.41
C SER A 65 2.70 30.72 -12.99
N ASN A 66 3.85 30.68 -12.29
CA ASN A 66 3.99 30.62 -10.84
C ASN A 66 2.82 29.93 -10.15
N THR A 67 2.68 28.62 -10.32
CA THR A 67 1.82 27.86 -9.43
C THR A 67 2.56 27.75 -8.12
N SER A 68 2.26 28.66 -7.20
CA SER A 68 2.68 28.60 -5.81
C SER A 68 2.92 27.17 -5.33
N SER A 69 4.19 26.82 -5.11
CA SER A 69 4.55 25.47 -4.68
C SER A 69 4.03 25.25 -3.27
N LEU A 70 2.85 24.64 -3.19
CA LEU A 70 2.28 24.16 -1.94
C LEU A 70 3.06 22.91 -1.53
N GLN A 71 3.94 23.05 -0.53
CA GLN A 71 4.64 21.93 0.08
C GLN A 71 3.82 21.35 1.24
N ILE A 72 3.82 20.02 1.39
CA ILE A 72 3.18 19.32 2.52
C ILE A 72 4.23 19.13 3.61
N THR A 73 3.96 19.64 4.80
CA THR A 73 4.83 19.43 5.97
C THR A 73 4.72 18.00 6.47
N GLU A 74 5.68 17.56 7.28
CA GLU A 74 5.67 16.25 7.94
C GLU A 74 4.39 16.01 8.77
N ASN A 75 3.74 17.09 9.22
CA ASN A 75 2.49 17.06 9.97
C ASN A 75 1.22 17.09 9.09
N GLY A 76 1.37 17.10 7.76
CA GLY A 76 0.26 17.08 6.80
C GLY A 76 -0.34 18.45 6.45
N GLU A 77 0.29 19.56 6.82
CA GLU A 77 -0.18 20.91 6.49
C GLU A 77 0.36 21.40 5.15
N PHE A 78 -0.45 22.10 4.36
CA PHE A 78 -0.04 22.71 3.09
C PHE A 78 0.52 24.12 3.32
N ARG A 79 1.76 24.39 2.89
CA ARG A 79 2.41 25.72 2.98
C ARG A 79 2.79 26.24 1.59
N ASN A 80 2.42 27.49 1.31
CA ASN A 80 2.83 28.20 0.10
C ASN A 80 4.24 28.79 0.27
N THR A 81 5.19 28.43 -0.59
CA THR A 81 6.58 28.93 -0.55
C THR A 81 6.76 30.32 -1.17
N ASP A 82 5.75 30.90 -1.80
CA ASP A 82 5.88 32.16 -2.56
C ASP A 82 5.79 33.44 -1.71
N ASN A 83 5.70 33.34 -0.38
CA ASN A 83 5.64 34.50 0.52
C ASN A 83 6.93 34.58 1.36
N SER A 84 8.02 35.05 0.75
CA SER A 84 9.26 35.49 1.41
C SER A 84 9.93 36.57 0.59
#